data_AF-A0A6N7YMN5-F1
#
_entry.id   AF-A0A6N7YMN5-F1
#
_cell.length_a   1.000
_cell.length_b   1.000
_cell.length_c   1.000
_cell.angle_alpha   90.00
_cell.angle_beta   90.00
_cell.angle_gamma   90.00
#
_symmetry.space_group_name_H-M   'P 1'
#
loop_
_entity.id
_entity.type
_entity.pdbx_description
1 polymer ?
#
loop_
_entity_poly.entity_id
_entity_poly.type
_entity_poly.pdbx_seq_one_letter_code
_entity_poly.pdbx_strand_id
1 'polypeptide(L)'
;MVFVEPYEKSKAPELHDDSIVLSERTDGDQRVAFVPFVGVAPRRYLDAFDAVARERFAGQSRKHDDGSVRAFEKSSAVPLFTDLVVPEELRPLLPAYRQHELLALGHFEELLGQRDDDRQDL
;
A
#
# COMPACT_ATOMS: atom_id res chain seq x y z
N MET A 1 5.18 17.60 5.82
CA MET A 1 4.90 17.34 4.38
C MET A 1 4.86 15.83 4.17
N VAL A 2 4.05 15.36 3.23
CA VAL A 2 3.80 13.93 2.99
C VAL A 2 4.33 13.55 1.59
N PHE A 3 5.12 12.48 1.48
CA PHE A 3 5.81 12.09 0.25
C PHE A 3 5.56 10.63 -0.12
N VAL A 4 5.33 10.34 -1.41
CA VAL A 4 4.93 9.01 -1.90
C VAL A 4 6.05 7.97 -1.88
N GLU A 5 7.32 8.38 -1.92
CA GLU A 5 8.47 7.48 -1.76
C GLU A 5 9.42 8.04 -0.70
N PRO A 6 10.01 7.19 0.16
CA PRO A 6 11.08 7.62 1.05
C PRO A 6 12.27 8.01 0.17
N TYR A 7 12.60 9.30 0.16
CA TYR A 7 13.71 9.82 -0.62
C TYR A 7 15.04 9.47 0.05
N GLU A 8 15.40 8.18 0.11
CA GLU A 8 16.69 7.72 0.66
C GLU A 8 17.90 8.24 -0.15
N LYS A 9 17.65 8.78 -1.35
CA LYS A 9 18.70 9.38 -2.19
C LYS A 9 18.97 10.86 -1.88
N SER A 10 18.20 11.48 -0.99
CA SER A 10 18.40 12.88 -0.61
C SER A 10 19.27 12.99 0.64
N LYS A 11 20.37 13.74 0.56
CA LYS A 11 21.16 14.14 1.75
C LYS A 11 20.49 15.26 2.57
N ALA A 12 19.25 15.63 2.26
CA ALA A 12 18.55 16.67 3.00
C ALA A 12 18.53 16.48 4.53
N PRO A 13 18.37 15.25 5.08
CA PRO A 13 18.42 15.05 6.53
C PRO A 13 19.80 15.33 7.12
N GLU A 14 20.87 15.05 6.38
CA GLU A 14 22.26 15.31 6.79
C GLU A 14 22.63 16.80 6.65
N LEU A 15 22.08 17.49 5.64
CA LEU A 15 22.41 18.88 5.31
C LEU A 15 21.55 19.90 6.06
N HIS A 16 20.41 19.47 6.61
CA HIS A 16 19.39 20.33 7.24
C HIS A 16 18.84 19.72 8.54
N ASP A 17 19.70 19.07 9.33
CA ASP A 17 19.35 18.40 10.59
C ASP A 17 18.74 19.33 11.65
N ASP A 18 19.07 20.63 11.54
CA ASP A 18 18.55 21.73 12.34
C ASP A 18 17.11 22.13 12.01
N SER A 19 16.65 21.81 10.80
CA SER A 19 15.42 22.37 10.21
C SER A 19 14.40 21.29 9.83
N ILE A 20 14.83 20.04 9.59
CA ILE A 20 13.95 18.95 9.14
C ILE A 20 14.11 17.69 9.99
N VAL A 21 13.06 16.85 10.00
CA VAL A 21 13.09 15.54 10.66
C VAL A 21 12.33 14.49 9.83
N LEU A 22 12.89 13.29 9.73
CA LEU A 22 12.29 12.11 9.06
C LEU A 22 11.50 11.25 10.06
N SER A 23 10.50 11.83 10.71
CA SER A 23 9.63 11.13 11.65
C SER A 23 8.30 11.84 11.77
N GLU A 24 7.35 11.22 12.46
CA GLU A 24 6.18 11.95 12.95
C GLU A 24 6.63 13.12 13.83
N ARG A 25 5.83 14.19 13.81
CA ARG A 25 6.13 15.40 14.57
C ARG A 25 5.90 15.14 16.04
N THR A 26 6.94 15.30 16.85
CA THR A 26 6.83 15.27 18.31
C THR A 26 6.37 16.65 18.81
N ASP A 27 5.55 16.67 19.85
CA ASP A 27 5.13 17.92 20.49
C ASP A 27 6.34 18.72 20.98
N GLY A 28 6.40 20.00 20.60
CA GLY A 28 7.52 20.89 20.91
C GLY A 28 8.63 20.93 19.86
N ASP A 29 8.66 20.01 18.89
CA ASP A 29 9.61 20.11 17.77
C ASP A 29 9.14 21.18 16.76
N GLN A 30 10.04 22.12 16.48
CA GLN A 30 9.84 23.23 15.54
C GLN A 30 10.31 22.88 14.12
N ARG A 31 11.01 21.75 13.95
CA ARG A 31 11.48 21.28 12.64
C ARG A 31 10.33 20.82 11.77
N VAL A 32 10.54 20.91 10.46
CA VAL A 32 9.58 20.42 9.46
C VAL A 32 9.63 18.90 9.42
N ALA A 33 8.53 18.25 9.75
CA ALA A 33 8.39 16.80 9.66
C ALA A 33 8.16 16.34 8.20
N PHE A 34 9.01 15.43 7.75
CA PHE A 34 8.92 14.69 6.49
C PHE A 34 8.42 13.29 6.83
N VAL A 35 7.12 13.05 6.64
CA VAL A 35 6.51 11.77 6.98
C VAL A 35 6.33 10.97 5.69
N PRO A 36 6.75 9.69 5.66
CA PRO A 36 6.48 8.84 4.52
C PRO A 36 4.97 8.71 4.34
N PHE A 37 4.50 8.80 3.10
CA PHE A 37 3.12 8.49 2.79
C PHE A 37 2.90 6.99 2.96
N VAL A 38 2.04 6.64 3.91
CA VAL A 38 1.53 5.29 4.06
C VAL A 38 0.14 5.26 3.42
N GLY A 39 0.03 4.62 2.27
CA GLY A 39 -1.23 4.50 1.55
C GLY A 39 -1.13 3.70 0.28
N VAL A 40 -2.28 3.47 -0.35
CA VAL A 40 -2.36 2.73 -1.61
C VAL A 40 -1.77 3.57 -2.73
N ALA A 41 -0.71 3.07 -3.37
CA ALA A 41 -0.06 3.76 -4.48
C ALA A 41 -1.08 4.12 -5.58
N PRO A 42 -1.04 5.32 -6.20
CA PRO A 42 -2.06 5.76 -7.16
C PRO A 42 -2.30 4.77 -8.32
N ARG A 43 -1.27 4.03 -8.74
CA ARG A 43 -1.38 3.01 -9.80
C ARG A 43 -2.32 1.86 -9.42
N ARG A 44 -2.47 1.56 -8.12
CA ARG A 44 -3.36 0.52 -7.59
C ARG A 44 -4.84 0.94 -7.59
N TYR A 45 -5.14 2.22 -7.83
CA TYR A 45 -6.54 2.65 -7.95
C TYR A 45 -7.21 2.05 -9.18
N LEU A 46 -6.45 1.86 -10.27
CA LEU A 46 -6.97 1.21 -11.46
C LEU A 46 -7.42 -0.24 -11.16
N ASP A 47 -6.64 -0.96 -10.34
CA ASP A 47 -7.00 -2.31 -9.89
C ASP A 47 -8.25 -2.30 -9.00
N ALA A 48 -8.32 -1.36 -8.05
CA ALA A 48 -9.41 -1.29 -7.08
C ALA A 48 -10.77 -0.91 -7.71
N PHE A 49 -10.74 -0.16 -8.81
CA PHE A 49 -11.93 0.38 -9.48
C PHE A 49 -12.17 -0.23 -10.88
N ASP A 50 -11.52 -1.35 -11.23
CA ASP A 50 -11.75 -2.05 -12.50
C ASP A 50 -13.13 -2.74 -12.52
N ALA A 51 -14.10 -2.09 -13.15
CA ALA A 51 -15.45 -2.62 -13.28
C ALA A 51 -15.53 -3.94 -14.07
N VAL A 52 -14.65 -4.13 -15.06
CA VAL A 52 -14.66 -5.34 -15.90
C VAL A 52 -14.13 -6.52 -15.09
N ALA A 53 -13.04 -6.32 -14.35
CA ALA A 53 -12.49 -7.36 -13.49
C ALA A 53 -13.47 -7.74 -12.37
N ARG A 54 -14.14 -6.75 -11.77
CA ARG A 54 -15.18 -6.97 -10.75
C ARG A 54 -16.34 -7.82 -11.25
N GLU A 55 -16.82 -7.55 -12.44
CA GLU A 55 -17.95 -8.27 -13.02
C GLU A 55 -17.54 -9.68 -13.45
N ARG A 56 -16.42 -9.83 -14.17
CA ARG A 56 -15.99 -11.11 -14.74
C ARG A 56 -15.41 -12.09 -13.72
N PHE A 57 -14.63 -11.60 -12.76
CA PHE A 57 -13.87 -12.48 -11.86
C PHE A 57 -14.45 -12.52 -10.44
N ALA A 58 -15.13 -11.46 -9.99
CA ALA A 58 -15.72 -11.40 -8.65
C ALA A 58 -17.23 -11.66 -8.62
N GLY A 59 -17.88 -11.80 -9.78
CA GLY A 59 -19.34 -11.92 -9.88
C GLY A 59 -20.10 -10.70 -9.33
N GLN A 60 -19.43 -9.55 -9.20
CA GLN A 60 -20.02 -8.33 -8.65
C GLN A 60 -20.42 -7.38 -9.79
N SER A 61 -21.53 -7.68 -10.46
CA SER A 61 -22.07 -6.73 -11.45
C SER A 61 -22.63 -5.47 -10.78
N ARG A 62 -22.49 -4.35 -11.48
CA ARG A 62 -23.01 -3.03 -11.07
C ARG A 62 -24.49 -2.86 -11.40
N LYS A 63 -25.06 -3.77 -12.19
CA LYS A 63 -26.44 -3.74 -12.64
C LYS A 63 -27.10 -5.10 -12.47
N HIS A 64 -28.42 -5.08 -12.37
CA HIS A 64 -29.23 -6.28 -12.53
C HIS A 64 -29.36 -6.62 -14.02
N ASP A 65 -29.82 -7.84 -14.32
CA ASP A 65 -30.01 -8.32 -15.69
C ASP A 65 -31.03 -7.47 -16.48
N ASP A 66 -31.94 -6.79 -15.78
CA ASP A 66 -32.91 -5.83 -16.34
C ASP A 66 -32.32 -4.45 -16.65
N GLY A 67 -31.04 -4.23 -16.34
CA GLY A 67 -30.32 -2.98 -16.56
C GLY A 67 -30.46 -1.95 -15.44
N SER A 68 -31.23 -2.23 -14.39
CA SER A 68 -31.35 -1.37 -13.21
C SER A 68 -30.04 -1.34 -12.40
N VAL A 69 -29.73 -0.20 -11.77
CA VAL A 69 -28.49 -0.03 -11.00
C VAL A 69 -28.62 -0.73 -9.66
N ARG A 70 -27.64 -1.58 -9.32
CA ARG A 70 -27.58 -2.21 -8.00
C ARG A 70 -27.17 -1.19 -6.95
N ALA A 71 -27.94 -1.10 -5.86
CA ALA A 71 -27.60 -0.22 -4.74
C ALA A 71 -26.28 -0.65 -4.10
N PHE A 72 -25.40 0.32 -3.80
CA PHE A 72 -24.12 0.05 -3.16
C PHE A 72 -24.29 -0.04 -1.64
N GLU A 73 -24.00 -1.21 -1.08
CA GLU A 73 -23.98 -1.44 0.37
C GLU A 73 -22.56 -1.36 0.91
N LYS A 74 -22.25 -0.29 1.65
CA LYS A 74 -20.89 -0.05 2.15
C LYS A 74 -20.44 -1.10 3.18
N SER A 75 -21.37 -1.63 3.98
CA SER A 75 -21.06 -2.60 5.06
C SER A 75 -20.70 -4.00 4.55
N SER A 76 -21.18 -4.38 3.37
CA SER A 76 -20.92 -5.68 2.74
C SER A 76 -19.92 -5.57 1.58
N ALA A 77 -19.41 -4.37 1.31
CA ALA A 77 -18.47 -4.12 0.23
C ALA A 77 -17.10 -4.75 0.51
N VAL A 78 -16.68 -5.66 -0.36
CA VAL A 78 -15.34 -6.26 -0.35
C VAL A 78 -14.45 -5.49 -1.32
N PRO A 79 -13.24 -5.05 -0.91
CA PRO A 79 -12.29 -4.44 -1.83
C PRO A 79 -11.86 -5.47 -2.87
N LEU A 80 -11.92 -5.10 -4.15
CA LEU A 80 -11.38 -5.93 -5.22
C LEU A 80 -9.91 -5.58 -5.43
N PHE A 81 -9.04 -6.58 -5.36
CA PHE A 81 -7.69 -6.47 -5.88
C PHE A 81 -7.55 -7.45 -7.03
N THR A 82 -7.24 -6.95 -8.24
CA THR A 82 -7.04 -7.77 -9.44
C THR A 82 -6.12 -8.96 -9.17
N ASP A 83 -5.10 -8.73 -8.35
CA ASP A 83 -4.12 -9.74 -7.90
C ASP A 83 -4.71 -10.92 -7.13
N LEU A 84 -5.84 -10.74 -6.45
CA LEU A 84 -6.48 -11.78 -5.65
C LEU A 84 -7.58 -12.49 -6.43
N VAL A 85 -8.29 -11.75 -7.29
CA VAL A 85 -9.54 -12.23 -7.89
C VAL A 85 -9.34 -12.76 -9.32
N VAL A 86 -8.31 -12.28 -10.03
CA VAL A 86 -7.95 -12.82 -11.35
C VAL A 86 -7.17 -14.13 -11.17
N PRO A 87 -7.48 -15.20 -11.95
CA PRO A 87 -6.70 -16.43 -11.99
C PRO A 87 -5.22 -16.16 -12.25
N GLU A 88 -4.34 -16.95 -11.65
CA GLU A 88 -2.90 -16.68 -11.64
C GLU A 88 -2.30 -16.57 -13.05
N GLU A 89 -2.83 -17.33 -13.99
CA GLU A 89 -2.40 -17.37 -15.39
C GLU A 89 -2.77 -16.10 -16.18
N LEU A 90 -3.78 -15.37 -15.71
CA LEU A 90 -4.29 -14.14 -16.31
C LEU A 90 -3.83 -12.88 -15.56
N ARG A 91 -3.13 -13.04 -14.44
CA ARG A 91 -2.52 -11.91 -13.75
C ARG A 91 -1.43 -11.32 -14.64
N PRO A 92 -1.29 -9.99 -14.71
CA PRO A 92 -0.11 -9.39 -15.29
C PRO A 92 1.12 -10.03 -14.65
N LEU A 93 2.09 -10.48 -15.45
CA LEU A 93 3.37 -11.01 -14.97
C LEU A 93 3.93 -10.01 -13.96
N LEU A 94 3.83 -10.36 -12.68
CA LEU A 94 4.12 -9.57 -11.47
C LEU A 94 4.39 -8.09 -11.77
N PRO A 95 3.43 -7.17 -11.56
CA PRO A 95 3.72 -5.74 -11.65
C PRO A 95 4.99 -5.49 -10.85
N ALA A 96 6.00 -4.79 -11.39
CA ALA A 96 7.32 -4.65 -10.76
C ALA A 96 7.23 -4.30 -9.26
N TYR A 97 6.18 -3.57 -8.88
CA TYR A 97 5.83 -3.28 -7.50
C TYR A 97 5.56 -4.50 -6.60
N ARG A 98 4.86 -5.54 -7.07
CA ARG A 98 4.61 -6.76 -6.27
C ARG A 98 5.90 -7.49 -5.96
N GLN A 99 6.88 -7.45 -6.88
CA GLN A 99 8.22 -7.99 -6.58
C GLN A 99 8.87 -7.19 -5.45
N HIS A 100 8.81 -5.86 -5.50
CA HIS A 100 9.31 -5.01 -4.42
C HIS A 100 8.57 -5.23 -3.09
N GLU A 101 7.24 -5.41 -3.12
CA GLU A 101 6.42 -5.70 -1.93
C GLU A 101 6.79 -7.04 -1.30
N LEU A 102 6.94 -8.10 -2.09
CA LEU A 102 7.37 -9.41 -1.59
C LEU A 102 8.78 -9.37 -1.00
N LEU A 103 9.70 -8.65 -1.66
CA LEU A 103 11.06 -8.46 -1.14
C LEU A 103 11.04 -7.68 0.18
N ALA A 104 10.23 -6.62 0.28
CA ALA A 104 10.07 -5.84 1.50
C ALA A 104 9.45 -6.66 2.63
N LEU A 105 8.46 -7.50 2.32
CA LEU A 105 7.83 -8.41 3.28
C LEU A 105 8.82 -9.45 3.81
N GLY A 106 9.60 -10.09 2.93
CA GLY A 106 10.62 -11.04 3.37
C GLY A 106 11.67 -10.38 4.27
N HIS A 107 12.13 -9.18 3.91
CA HIS A 107 13.04 -8.42 4.75
C HIS A 107 12.42 -8.03 6.11
N PHE A 108 11.13 -7.69 6.13
CA PHE A 108 10.42 -7.36 7.36
C PHE A 108 10.25 -8.59 8.29
N GLU A 109 9.97 -9.75 7.72
CA GLU A 109 9.90 -11.03 8.46
C GLU A 109 11.25 -11.38 9.09
N GLU A 110 12.36 -11.19 8.37
CA GLU A 110 13.72 -11.37 8.90
C GLU A 110 13.99 -10.44 10.09
N LEU A 111 13.62 -9.15 9.99
CA LEU A 111 13.79 -8.18 11.07
C LEU A 111 12.93 -8.51 12.31
N LEU A 112 11.72 -9.03 12.11
CA LEU A 112 10.87 -9.48 13.21
C LEU A 112 11.49 -10.69 13.92
N GLY A 113 12.01 -11.66 13.16
CA GLY A 113 12.72 -12.81 13.73
C GLY A 113 13.93 -12.40 14.57
N GLN A 114 14.74 -11.46 14.08
CA GLN A 114 15.91 -10.94 14.81
C GLN A 114 15.52 -10.22 16.11
N ARG A 115 14.43 -9.46 16.11
CA ARG A 115 13.92 -8.78 17.32
C ARG A 115 13.40 -9.73 18.39
N ASP A 116 12.82 -10.85 17.98
CA ASP A 116 12.30 -11.85 18.90
C ASP A 116 13.42 -12.73 19.49
N ASP A 117 14.53 -12.92 18.76
CA ASP A 117 15.76 -13.53 19.29
C ASP A 117 16.49 -12.58 20.27
N ASP A 118 16.66 -11.30 19.92
CA ASP A 118 17.31 -10.29 20.78
C ASP A 118 16.59 -10.06 22.13
N ARG A 119 15.28 -10.40 22.22
CA ARG A 119 14.48 -10.32 23.45
C ARG A 119 14.52 -11.58 24.30
N GLN A 120 14.92 -12.72 23.74
CA GLN A 120 15.05 -13.99 24.47
C GLN A 120 16.42 -14.14 25.14
N ASP A 121 17.41 -13.35 24.70
CA ASP A 121 18.78 -13.32 25.24
C ASP A 121 19.00 -12.29 26.38
N LEU A 122 17.92 -11.76 26.97
CA LEU A 122 17.89 -10.83 28.11
C LEU A 122 17.09 -11.40 29.29
#